data_AF-A0A0S8IEC6-F1
#
_entry.id   AF-A0A0S8IEC6-F1
#
_cell.length_a   1.000
_cell.length_b   1.000
_cell.length_c   1.000
_cell.angle_alpha   90.00
_cell.angle_beta   90.00
_cell.angle_gamma   90.00
#
_symmetry.space_group_name_H-M   'P 1'
#
loop_
_entity.id
_entity.type
_entity.pdbx_description
1 polymer ?
#
loop_
_entity_poly.entity_id
_entity_poly.type
_entity_poly.pdbx_seq_one_letter_code
_entity_poly.pdbx_strand_id
1 'polypeptide(L)'
;MATLLELEEMVRRHKEGEDPFELAIEKWVRIRDFLKRKADPDRYRQAFQCGSTKIIFCLDYKDHCPFCPLEKICFDGQSLYYQIMRSLQVYSLAGALLPREPLIELIESYIRDLHGYRDEWLKKSH
;
A
#
# COMPACT_ATOMS: atom_id res chain seq x y z
N MET A 1 13.83 -7.39 10.81
CA MET A 1 12.63 -8.26 10.68
C MET A 1 11.56 -7.44 9.97
N ALA A 2 11.11 -7.79 8.75
CA ALA A 2 10.03 -7.07 8.08
C ALA A 2 8.68 -7.58 8.60
N THR A 3 8.22 -6.98 9.69
CA THR A 3 6.84 -7.02 10.16
C THR A 3 5.99 -6.10 9.28
N LEU A 4 4.74 -6.47 9.01
CA LEU A 4 3.80 -5.59 8.31
C LEU A 4 3.60 -4.30 9.11
N LEU A 5 3.34 -3.19 8.42
CA LEU A 5 3.15 -1.88 9.04
C LEU A 5 1.67 -1.70 9.41
N GLU A 6 1.38 -1.71 10.70
CA GLU A 6 0.02 -1.54 11.24
C GLU A 6 -0.38 -0.07 11.33
N LEU A 7 -1.69 0.20 11.32
CA LEU A 7 -2.22 1.56 11.36
C LEU A 7 -1.83 2.29 12.65
N GLU A 8 -1.81 1.61 13.79
CA GLU A 8 -1.42 2.19 15.07
C GLU A 8 0.03 2.69 15.06
N GLU A 9 0.93 1.94 14.41
CA GLU A 9 2.33 2.35 14.24
C GLU A 9 2.42 3.60 13.35
N MET A 10 1.68 3.61 12.23
CA MET A 10 1.63 4.79 11.33
C MET A 10 1.10 6.02 12.07
N VAL A 11 0.02 5.88 12.83
CA VAL A 11 -0.59 7.00 13.59
C VAL A 11 0.37 7.55 14.62
N ARG A 12 1.07 6.69 15.36
CA ARG A 12 2.08 7.12 16.33
C ARG A 12 3.21 7.89 15.66
N ARG A 13 3.78 7.35 14.58
CA ARG A 13 4.90 7.97 13.85
C ARG A 13 4.50 9.28 13.17
N HIS A 14 3.28 9.37 12.64
CA HIS A 14 2.77 10.62 12.08
C HIS A 14 2.64 11.72 13.14
N LYS A 15 2.18 11.38 14.37
CA LYS A 15 2.16 12.33 15.50
C LYS A 15 3.55 12.81 15.92
N GLU A 16 4.58 12.02 15.62
CA GLU A 16 5.99 12.38 15.85
C GLU A 16 6.57 13.25 14.71
N GLY A 17 5.75 13.61 13.71
CA GLY A 17 6.12 14.50 12.61
C GLY A 17 6.51 13.77 11.32
N GLU A 18 6.34 12.44 11.26
CA GLU A 18 6.66 11.71 10.04
C GLU A 18 5.64 11.96 8.92
N ASP A 19 6.16 12.04 7.70
CA ASP A 19 5.38 12.37 6.51
C ASP A 19 4.37 11.23 6.13
N PRO A 20 3.10 11.57 5.84
CA PRO A 20 2.09 10.58 5.44
C PRO A 20 2.43 9.77 4.18
N PHE A 21 3.14 10.34 3.20
CA PHE A 21 3.58 9.59 2.02
C PHE A 21 4.66 8.60 2.39
N GLU A 22 5.66 8.98 3.20
CA GLU A 22 6.71 8.06 3.64
C GLU A 22 6.12 6.83 4.35
N LEU A 23 5.14 7.05 5.25
CA LEU A 23 4.44 5.96 5.93
C LEU A 23 3.64 5.09 4.94
N ALA A 24 2.96 5.70 3.96
CA ALA A 24 2.22 4.95 2.95
C ALA A 24 3.16 4.13 2.04
N ILE A 25 4.28 4.68 1.61
CA ILE A 25 5.30 4.01 0.81
C ILE A 25 5.92 2.86 1.61
N GLU A 26 6.32 3.12 2.86
CA GLU A 26 6.92 2.12 3.74
C GLU A 26 5.98 0.94 3.93
N LYS A 27 4.67 1.18 4.12
CA LYS A 27 3.67 0.11 4.21
C LYS A 27 3.77 -0.87 3.06
N TRP A 28 3.83 -0.37 1.82
CA TRP A 28 3.90 -1.21 0.63
C TRP A 28 5.26 -1.86 0.42
N VAL A 29 6.34 -1.18 0.82
CA VAL A 29 7.69 -1.78 0.89
C VAL A 29 7.72 -2.97 1.86
N ARG A 30 7.16 -2.82 3.07
CA ARG A 30 7.08 -3.92 4.05
C ARG A 30 6.20 -5.06 3.55
N ILE A 31 5.08 -4.78 2.87
CA ILE A 31 4.24 -5.82 2.22
C ILE A 31 5.04 -6.59 1.16
N ARG A 32 5.73 -5.89 0.25
CA ARG A 32 6.58 -6.52 -0.79
C ARG A 32 7.61 -7.45 -0.16
N ASP A 33 8.37 -6.96 0.81
CA ASP A 33 9.45 -7.71 1.46
C ASP A 33 8.91 -8.89 2.27
N PHE A 34 7.72 -8.74 2.85
CA PHE A 34 7.02 -9.81 3.54
C PHE A 34 6.62 -10.96 2.59
N LEU A 35 6.17 -10.64 1.37
CA LEU A 35 5.78 -11.62 0.34
C LEU A 35 7.00 -12.27 -0.35
N LYS A 36 8.10 -11.53 -0.54
CA LYS A 36 9.35 -12.07 -1.12
C LYS A 36 9.97 -13.21 -0.30
N ARG A 37 9.68 -13.29 1.00
CA ARG A 37 10.25 -14.30 1.90
C ARG A 37 9.78 -15.74 1.61
N LYS A 38 8.50 -15.91 1.32
CA LYS A 38 7.89 -17.24 1.12
C LYS A 38 6.58 -17.10 0.36
N ALA A 39 6.37 -17.93 -0.65
CA ALA A 39 5.06 -18.09 -1.29
C ALA A 39 4.17 -18.94 -0.37
N ASP A 40 3.24 -18.29 0.32
CA ASP A 40 2.39 -18.91 1.34
C ASP A 40 1.01 -18.24 1.33
N PRO A 41 -0.08 -18.97 1.09
CA PRO A 41 -1.46 -18.45 1.11
C PRO A 41 -1.77 -17.57 2.33
N ASP A 42 -1.30 -17.97 3.51
CA ASP A 42 -1.54 -17.20 4.74
C ASP A 42 -0.81 -15.86 4.74
N ARG A 43 0.38 -15.78 4.11
CA ARG A 43 1.10 -14.52 3.94
C ARG A 43 0.38 -13.60 2.97
N TYR A 44 -0.16 -14.12 1.87
CA TYR A 44 -0.96 -13.32 0.94
C TYR A 44 -2.23 -12.77 1.62
N ARG A 45 -2.87 -13.57 2.48
CA ARG A 45 -4.01 -13.11 3.30
C ARG A 45 -3.63 -12.00 4.26
N GLN A 46 -2.51 -12.12 4.97
CA GLN A 46 -2.01 -11.08 5.87
C GLN A 46 -1.64 -9.80 5.12
N ALA A 47 -0.98 -9.92 3.96
CA ALA A 47 -0.68 -8.79 3.09
C ALA A 47 -1.95 -8.11 2.56
N PHE A 48 -2.98 -8.88 2.20
CA PHE A 48 -4.30 -8.36 1.80
C PHE A 48 -4.93 -7.56 2.94
N GLN A 49 -4.97 -8.13 4.16
CA GLN A 49 -5.51 -7.43 5.33
C GLN A 49 -4.76 -6.12 5.59
N CYS A 50 -3.42 -6.16 5.66
CA CYS A 50 -2.61 -4.97 5.85
C CYS A 50 -2.85 -3.93 4.73
N GLY A 51 -2.82 -4.32 3.46
CA GLY A 51 -3.06 -3.44 2.31
C GLY A 51 -4.47 -2.83 2.27
N SER A 52 -5.47 -3.53 2.81
CA SER A 52 -6.85 -3.03 2.93
C SER A 52 -7.05 -2.06 4.10
N THR A 53 -6.17 -2.09 5.10
CA THR A 53 -6.25 -1.16 6.23
C THR A 53 -6.03 0.27 5.76
N LYS A 54 -6.73 1.21 6.39
CA LYS A 54 -6.55 2.66 6.19
C LYS A 54 -5.09 3.07 6.31
N ILE A 55 -4.75 4.20 5.69
CA ILE A 55 -3.48 4.92 5.84
C ILE A 55 -3.76 6.30 6.44
N ILE A 56 -2.71 7.06 6.77
CA ILE A 56 -2.83 8.38 7.40
C ILE A 56 -3.69 9.33 6.56
N PHE A 57 -3.52 9.35 5.23
CA PHE A 57 -4.39 10.11 4.33
C PHE A 57 -5.88 9.78 4.48
N CYS A 58 -6.25 8.51 4.72
CA CYS A 58 -7.65 8.13 4.92
C CYS A 58 -8.23 8.68 6.24
N LEU A 59 -7.37 9.01 7.21
CA LEU A 59 -7.76 9.63 8.46
C LEU A 59 -7.87 11.14 8.29
N ASP A 60 -6.85 11.77 7.71
CA ASP A 60 -6.78 13.23 7.54
C ASP A 60 -7.85 13.75 6.57
N TYR A 61 -8.18 12.97 5.53
CA TYR A 61 -9.12 13.35 4.48
C TYR A 61 -10.46 12.60 4.56
N LYS A 62 -10.83 12.03 5.72
CA LYS A 62 -12.04 11.19 5.87
C LYS A 62 -13.31 11.82 5.28
N ASP A 63 -13.50 13.12 5.46
CA ASP A 63 -14.67 13.87 4.97
C ASP A 63 -14.34 14.74 3.73
N HIS A 64 -13.11 14.61 3.22
CA HIS A 64 -12.53 15.43 2.16
C HIS A 64 -11.74 14.59 1.14
N CYS A 65 -12.15 13.33 0.91
CA CYS A 65 -11.48 12.40 0.00
C CYS A 65 -11.21 12.97 -1.42
N PRO A 66 -12.10 13.79 -2.03
CA PRO A 66 -11.82 14.43 -3.32
C PRO A 66 -10.58 15.34 -3.33
N PHE A 67 -10.11 15.78 -2.16
CA PHE A 67 -8.92 16.62 -1.98
C PHE A 67 -7.70 15.82 -1.51
N CYS A 68 -7.84 14.50 -1.33
CA CYS A 68 -6.75 13.64 -0.92
C CYS A 68 -5.67 13.60 -2.01
N PRO A 69 -4.37 13.69 -1.66
CA PRO A 69 -3.28 13.56 -2.63
C PRO A 69 -3.27 12.22 -3.38
N LEU A 70 -3.91 11.20 -2.81
CA LEU A 70 -4.03 9.85 -3.36
C LEU A 70 -5.44 9.55 -3.92
N GLU A 71 -6.29 10.55 -4.10
CA GLU A 71 -7.68 10.41 -4.57
C GLU A 71 -7.79 9.52 -5.82
N LYS A 72 -6.98 9.79 -6.85
CA LYS A 72 -6.96 9.04 -8.10
C LYS A 72 -6.72 7.54 -7.93
N ILE A 73 -5.97 7.14 -6.90
CA ILE A 73 -5.70 5.72 -6.62
C ILE A 73 -6.98 5.03 -6.12
N CYS A 74 -7.76 5.72 -5.27
CA CYS A 74 -8.90 5.13 -4.59
C CYS A 74 -10.19 5.15 -5.43
N PHE A 75 -10.37 6.14 -6.30
CA PHE A 75 -11.58 6.30 -7.11
C PHE A 75 -11.51 5.60 -8.48
N ASP A 76 -10.31 5.31 -8.99
CA ASP A 76 -10.16 4.50 -10.20
C ASP A 76 -10.20 3.00 -9.86
N GLY A 77 -11.29 2.32 -10.21
CA GLY A 77 -11.44 0.87 -10.02
C GLY A 77 -10.46 0.01 -10.84
N GLN A 78 -9.73 0.63 -11.77
CA GLN A 78 -8.63 0.01 -12.52
C GLN A 78 -7.25 0.42 -12.01
N SER A 79 -7.16 1.19 -10.91
CA SER A 79 -5.88 1.59 -10.34
C SER A 79 -5.02 0.38 -9.96
N LEU A 80 -3.70 0.59 -9.93
CA LEU A 80 -2.76 -0.43 -9.49
C LEU A 80 -3.09 -0.96 -8.08
N TYR A 81 -3.63 -0.12 -7.20
CA TYR A 81 -4.11 -0.56 -5.89
C TYR A 81 -5.16 -1.68 -6.03
N TYR A 82 -6.24 -1.47 -6.78
CA TYR A 82 -7.28 -2.51 -6.93
C TYR A 82 -6.78 -3.74 -7.71
N GLN A 83 -5.85 -3.57 -8.64
CA GLN A 83 -5.21 -4.71 -9.31
C GLN A 83 -4.41 -5.56 -8.33
N ILE A 84 -3.63 -4.93 -7.45
CA ILE A 84 -2.88 -5.62 -6.39
C ILE A 84 -3.82 -6.30 -5.41
N MET A 85 -4.87 -5.60 -4.96
CA MET A 85 -5.82 -6.15 -3.98
C MET A 85 -6.55 -7.39 -4.51
N ARG A 86 -7.00 -7.35 -5.77
CA ARG A 86 -7.60 -8.53 -6.45
C ARG A 86 -6.60 -9.67 -6.59
N SER A 87 -5.36 -9.35 -6.95
CA SER A 87 -4.29 -10.35 -7.05
C SER A 87 -4.02 -11.00 -5.69
N LEU A 88 -3.89 -10.21 -4.61
CA LEU A 88 -3.71 -10.73 -3.26
C LEU A 88 -4.85 -11.65 -2.82
N GLN A 89 -6.10 -11.34 -3.17
CA GLN A 89 -7.24 -12.24 -2.91
C GLN A 89 -7.08 -13.57 -3.64
N VAL A 90 -6.75 -13.57 -4.93
CA VAL A 90 -6.53 -14.80 -5.71
C VAL A 90 -5.37 -15.63 -5.13
N TYR A 91 -4.26 -14.98 -4.78
CA TYR A 91 -3.10 -15.63 -4.18
C TYR A 91 -3.38 -16.14 -2.76
N SER A 92 -4.31 -15.53 -2.01
CA SER A 92 -4.73 -16.07 -0.71
C SER A 92 -5.51 -17.38 -0.81
N LEU A 93 -6.06 -17.70 -1.99
CA LEU A 93 -6.78 -18.94 -2.28
C LEU A 93 -5.89 -20.00 -2.95
N ALA A 94 -5.02 -19.58 -3.88
CA ALA A 94 -4.26 -20.49 -4.75
C ALA A 94 -2.73 -20.20 -4.80
N GLY A 95 -2.21 -19.37 -3.89
CA GLY A 95 -0.84 -18.81 -3.99
C GLY A 95 0.31 -19.80 -3.94
N ALA A 96 0.07 -21.05 -3.53
CA ALA A 96 1.08 -22.12 -3.62
C ALA A 96 1.33 -22.59 -5.07
N LEU A 97 0.39 -22.31 -5.98
CA LEU A 97 0.42 -22.76 -7.38
C LEU A 97 0.67 -21.61 -8.38
N LEU A 98 0.78 -20.37 -7.90
CA LEU A 98 0.92 -19.18 -8.74
C LEU A 98 2.35 -18.62 -8.68
N PRO A 99 2.91 -18.16 -9.82
CA PRO A 99 4.20 -17.46 -9.81
C PRO A 99 4.07 -16.17 -9.00
N ARG A 100 5.04 -15.86 -8.15
CA ARG A 100 4.95 -14.72 -7.23
C ARG A 100 5.36 -13.40 -7.90
N GLU A 101 6.26 -13.48 -8.86
CA GLU A 101 6.92 -12.38 -9.52
C GLU A 101 5.93 -11.34 -10.09
N PRO A 102 4.84 -11.73 -10.78
CA PRO A 102 3.86 -10.75 -11.30
C PRO A 102 3.22 -9.87 -10.20
N LEU A 103 2.87 -10.45 -9.06
CA LEU A 103 2.30 -9.70 -7.93
C LEU A 103 3.34 -8.75 -7.32
N ILE A 104 4.60 -9.19 -7.24
CA ILE A 104 5.69 -8.36 -6.72
C ILE A 104 5.96 -7.17 -7.64
N GLU A 105 5.97 -7.38 -8.96
CA GLU A 105 6.15 -6.32 -9.95
C GLU A 105 5.02 -5.30 -9.94
N LEU A 106 3.77 -5.75 -9.71
CA LEU A 106 2.63 -4.85 -9.49
C LEU A 106 2.85 -3.98 -8.25
N ILE A 107 3.25 -4.57 -7.12
CA ILE A 107 3.52 -3.83 -5.88
C ILE A 107 4.70 -2.85 -6.08
N GLU A 108 5.75 -3.24 -6.79
CA GLU A 108 6.88 -2.35 -7.10
C GLU A 108 6.48 -1.18 -8.00
N SER A 109 5.60 -1.42 -8.98
CA SER A 109 5.01 -0.35 -9.80
C SER A 109 4.20 0.62 -8.96
N TYR A 110 3.37 0.11 -8.06
CA TYR A 110 2.58 0.94 -7.16
C TYR A 110 3.42 1.77 -6.19
N ILE A 111 4.53 1.23 -5.67
CA ILE A 111 5.49 1.99 -4.86
C ILE A 111 6.10 3.15 -5.68
N ARG A 112 6.43 2.92 -6.96
CA ARG A 112 6.92 3.99 -7.85
C ARG A 112 5.87 5.08 -8.07
N ASP A 113 4.61 4.70 -8.26
CA ASP A 113 3.51 5.66 -8.40
C ASP A 113 3.35 6.51 -7.13
N LEU A 114 3.42 5.90 -5.94
CA LEU A 114 3.37 6.65 -4.67
C LEU A 114 4.49 7.69 -4.54
N HIS A 115 5.71 7.35 -4.97
CA HIS A 115 6.79 8.34 -5.04
C HIS A 115 6.48 9.46 -6.04
N GLY A 116 5.91 9.13 -7.20
CA GLY A 116 5.45 10.11 -8.18
C GLY A 116 4.41 11.08 -7.60
N TYR A 117 3.39 10.56 -6.91
CA TYR A 117 2.36 11.38 -6.26
C TYR A 117 2.94 12.30 -5.17
N ARG A 118 3.89 11.80 -4.37
CA ARG A 118 4.61 12.61 -3.37
C ARG A 118 5.36 13.76 -4.04
N ASP A 119 6.13 13.47 -5.09
CA ASP A 119 6.95 14.46 -5.77
C ASP A 119 6.08 15.52 -6.49
N GLU A 120 4.94 15.12 -7.06
CA GLU A 120 3.94 16.06 -7.60
C GLU A 120 3.32 16.95 -6.52
N TRP A 121 3.02 16.37 -5.35
CA TRP A 121 2.45 17.11 -4.22
C TRP A 121 3.41 18.17 -3.67
N LEU A 122 4.69 17.80 -3.51
CA LEU A 122 5.73 18.73 -3.07
C LEU A 122 5.93 19.89 -4.06
N LYS A 123 5.87 19.62 -5.37
CA LYS A 123 5.95 20.68 -6.41
C LYS A 123 4.80 21.68 -6.37
N LYS A 124 3.61 21.27 -5.95
CA LYS A 124 2.43 22.16 -5.84
C LYS A 124 2.41 22.97 -4.55
N SER A 125 3.21 22.57 -3.57
CA SER A 125 3.29 23.20 -2.25
C SER A 125 4.38 24.29 -2.16
N HIS A 126 5.09 24.54 -3.27
CA HIS A 126 6.08 25.60 -3.49
C HIS A 126 5.56 26.61 -4.51
#